data_AF-A0A0N4VXL1-F1
#
_entry.id   AF-A0A0N4VXL1-F1
#
_cell.length_a   1.000
_cell.length_b   1.000
_cell.length_c   1.000
_cell.angle_alpha   90.00
_cell.angle_beta   90.00
_cell.angle_gamma   90.00
#
_symmetry.space_group_name_H-M   'P 1'
#
loop_
_entity.id
_entity.type
_entity.pdbx_description
1 polymer ?
#
loop_
_entity_poly.entity_id
_entity_poly.type
_entity_poly.pdbx_seq_one_letter_code
_entity_poly.pdbx_strand_id
1 'polypeptide(L)'
;LTEMKEHPFFKNTVDWEALEQRQVAPPYNPSVESDRDLQHFDTQFTDEAPNLTPDDPNVIAKIDQSEFDGFEYVNPLQMSKEDAV
;
A
#
# COMPACT_ATOMS: atom_id res chain seq x y z
N LEU A 1 -17.90 -10.12 11.93
CA LEU A 1 -16.99 -9.17 12.62
C LEU A 1 -17.38 -8.93 14.07
N THR A 2 -18.67 -8.77 14.41
CA THR A 2 -19.15 -8.59 15.79
C THR A 2 -18.65 -9.67 16.76
N GLU A 3 -18.78 -10.95 16.40
CA GLU A 3 -18.30 -12.07 17.23
C GLU A 3 -16.79 -11.99 17.54
N MET A 4 -15.97 -11.60 16.55
CA MET A 4 -14.53 -11.39 16.74
C MET A 4 -14.27 -10.18 17.66
N LYS A 5 -14.97 -9.06 17.44
CA LYS A 5 -14.80 -7.84 18.24
C LYS A 5 -15.21 -8.04 19.71
N GLU A 6 -16.18 -8.91 19.97
CA GLU A 6 -16.70 -9.22 21.30
C GLU A 6 -15.95 -10.38 22.00
N HIS A 7 -15.07 -11.07 21.29
CA HIS A 7 -14.29 -12.17 21.86
C HIS A 7 -13.46 -11.66 23.07
N PRO A 8 -13.39 -12.42 24.18
CA PRO A 8 -12.71 -11.97 25.41
C PRO A 8 -11.26 -11.50 25.22
N PHE A 9 -10.56 -12.02 24.21
CA PHE A 9 -9.21 -11.60 23.86
C PHE A 9 -9.12 -10.10 23.49
N PHE A 10 -10.11 -9.56 22.78
CA PHE A 10 -10.12 -8.17 22.30
C PHE A 10 -11.04 -7.25 23.10
N LYS A 11 -12.07 -7.81 23.75
CA LYS A 11 -13.16 -7.06 24.41
C LYS A 11 -12.69 -5.99 25.41
N ASN A 12 -11.59 -6.24 26.10
CA ASN A 12 -11.07 -5.35 27.16
C ASN A 12 -9.75 -4.67 26.78
N THR A 13 -9.25 -4.89 25.56
CA THR A 13 -7.91 -4.47 25.13
C THR A 13 -7.93 -3.61 23.87
N VAL A 14 -8.97 -3.72 23.04
CA VAL A 14 -9.08 -3.01 21.77
C VAL A 14 -10.32 -2.12 21.76
N ASP A 15 -10.11 -0.81 21.71
CA ASP A 15 -11.11 0.14 21.24
C ASP A 15 -11.09 0.15 19.71
N TRP A 16 -12.14 -0.41 19.11
CA TRP A 16 -12.21 -0.59 17.66
C TRP A 16 -12.42 0.73 16.89
N GLU A 17 -13.07 1.71 17.49
CA GLU A 17 -13.31 3.01 16.85
C GLU A 17 -12.02 3.85 16.87
N ALA A 18 -11.36 3.92 18.02
CA ALA A 18 -10.06 4.59 18.15
C ALA A 18 -8.98 3.92 17.29
N LEU A 19 -9.00 2.58 17.17
CA LEU A 19 -8.07 1.84 16.32
C LEU A 19 -8.26 2.17 14.83
N GLU A 20 -9.50 2.20 14.34
CA GLU A 20 -9.83 2.55 12.95
C GLU A 20 -9.41 4.00 12.62
N GLN A 21 -9.56 4.91 13.58
CA GLN A 21 -9.13 6.30 13.49
C GLN A 21 -7.62 6.50 13.70
N ARG A 22 -6.83 5.41 13.85
CA ARG A 22 -5.38 5.42 14.09
C ARG A 22 -4.95 6.18 15.36
N GLN A 23 -5.80 6.20 16.38
CA GLN A 23 -5.55 6.88 17.66
C GLN A 23 -4.90 5.96 18.71
N VAL A 24 -4.96 4.64 18.49
CA VAL A 24 -4.24 3.67 19.32
C VAL A 24 -2.78 3.63 18.89
N ALA A 25 -1.87 3.93 19.81
CA ALA A 25 -0.43 3.85 19.54
C ALA A 25 -0.02 2.40 19.23
N PRO A 26 0.68 2.14 18.11
CA PRO A 26 1.19 0.80 17.82
C PRO A 26 2.18 0.35 18.92
N PRO A 27 2.19 -0.95 19.28
CA PRO A 27 3.12 -1.48 20.28
C PRO A 27 4.58 -1.43 19.81
N TYR A 28 4.81 -1.29 18.50
CA TYR A 28 6.12 -1.13 17.88
C TYR A 28 6.06 -0.01 16.84
N ASN A 29 6.99 0.93 16.94
CA ASN A 29 7.18 2.01 15.97
C ASN A 29 8.55 1.84 15.31
N PRO A 30 8.63 1.41 14.03
CA PRO A 30 9.90 1.28 13.34
C PRO A 30 10.58 2.65 13.22
N SER A 31 11.89 2.70 13.44
CA SER A 31 12.68 3.90 13.18
C SER A 31 12.61 4.23 11.69
N VAL A 32 12.47 5.50 11.31
CA VAL A 32 12.55 5.95 9.90
C VAL A 32 13.36 7.24 9.89
N GLU A 33 14.49 7.23 9.19
CA GLU A 33 15.45 8.36 9.23
C GLU A 33 15.09 9.47 8.23
N SER A 34 14.48 9.12 7.10
CA SER A 34 14.12 10.05 6.03
C SER A 34 13.01 9.51 5.13
N ASP A 35 12.53 10.35 4.21
CA ASP A 35 11.59 9.99 3.14
C ASP A 35 12.14 8.98 2.13
N ARG A 36 13.47 8.77 2.12
CA ARG A 36 14.18 7.81 1.27
C ARG A 36 14.83 6.68 2.07
N ASP A 37 14.43 6.49 3.33
CA ASP A 37 14.96 5.41 4.15
C ASP A 37 14.56 4.04 3.60
N LEU A 38 15.55 3.18 3.41
CA LEU A 38 15.39 1.84 2.86
C LEU A 38 15.70 0.73 3.88
N GLN A 39 15.98 1.05 5.15
CA GLN A 39 16.48 0.10 6.14
C GLN A 39 15.54 -1.08 6.48
N HIS A 40 14.24 -0.94 6.19
CA HIS A 40 13.23 -1.98 6.39
C HIS A 40 12.91 -2.78 5.12
N PHE A 41 13.63 -2.53 4.03
CA PHE A 41 13.57 -3.32 2.81
C PHE A 41 14.79 -4.25 2.75
N ASP A 42 14.61 -5.44 2.17
CA ASP A 42 15.72 -6.35 1.94
C ASP A 42 16.67 -5.76 0.87
N THR A 43 17.97 -5.78 1.14
CA THR A 43 18.97 -5.19 0.26
C THR A 43 19.02 -5.87 -1.09
N GLN A 44 18.56 -7.13 -1.20
CA GLN A 44 18.44 -7.81 -2.49
C GLN A 44 17.62 -7.01 -3.52
N PHE A 45 16.65 -6.19 -3.07
CA PHE A 45 15.83 -5.36 -3.95
C PHE A 45 16.34 -3.92 -4.07
N THR A 46 16.91 -3.36 -3.01
CA THR A 46 17.38 -1.96 -3.02
C THR A 46 18.71 -1.79 -3.74
N ASP A 47 19.49 -2.87 -3.84
CA ASP A 47 20.75 -2.90 -4.59
C ASP A 47 20.53 -3.11 -6.09
N GLU A 48 19.34 -3.60 -6.50
CA GLU A 48 18.96 -3.67 -7.90
C GLU A 48 18.75 -2.27 -8.49
N ALA A 49 19.13 -2.11 -9.77
CA ALA A 49 18.85 -0.87 -10.46
C ALA A 49 17.33 -0.69 -10.66
N PRO A 50 16.78 0.52 -10.47
CA PRO A 50 15.34 0.77 -10.61
C PRO A 50 14.96 0.88 -12.10
N ASN A 51 15.07 -0.23 -12.82
CA ASN A 51 14.75 -0.32 -14.24
C ASN A 51 13.68 -1.37 -14.51
N LEU A 52 12.88 -1.13 -15.55
CA LEU A 52 11.99 -2.14 -16.07
C LEU A 52 12.80 -3.15 -16.88
N THR A 53 12.44 -4.42 -16.78
CA THR A 53 12.96 -5.46 -17.67
C THR A 53 12.53 -5.14 -19.10
N PRO A 54 13.43 -5.17 -20.10
CA PRO A 54 13.06 -4.93 -21.49
C PRO A 54 12.02 -5.94 -21.99
N ASP A 55 11.07 -5.46 -22.78
CA ASP A 55 10.01 -6.30 -23.36
C ASP A 55 10.54 -7.30 -24.40
N ASP A 56 9.93 -8.48 -24.47
CA ASP A 56 10.05 -9.38 -25.63
C ASP A 56 8.88 -9.13 -26.59
N PRO A 57 9.14 -8.59 -27.80
CA PRO A 57 8.08 -8.29 -28.77
C PRO A 57 7.20 -9.49 -29.12
N ASN A 58 7.74 -10.72 -29.08
CA ASN A 58 6.98 -11.94 -29.40
C ASN A 58 6.01 -12.33 -28.28
N VAL A 59 6.31 -11.96 -27.04
CA VAL A 59 5.42 -12.17 -25.90
C VAL A 59 4.33 -11.12 -25.92
N ILE A 60 4.70 -9.84 -26.03
CA ILE A 60 3.75 -8.72 -26.06
C ILE A 60 2.72 -8.88 -27.18
N ALA A 61 3.14 -9.30 -28.37
CA ALA A 61 2.24 -9.50 -29.51
C ALA A 61 1.17 -10.60 -29.32
N LYS A 62 1.32 -11.48 -28.31
CA LYS A 62 0.36 -12.57 -28.01
C LYS A 62 -0.61 -12.23 -26.88
N ILE A 63 -0.43 -11.08 -26.23
CA ILE A 63 -1.29 -10.64 -25.13
C ILE A 63 -2.55 -10.00 -25.72
N ASP A 64 -3.73 -10.47 -25.29
CA ASP A 64 -5.01 -9.84 -25.64
C ASP A 64 -5.17 -8.53 -24.85
N GLN A 65 -5.07 -7.40 -25.55
CA GLN A 65 -5.15 -6.08 -24.91
C GLN A 65 -6.54 -5.75 -24.37
N SER A 66 -7.60 -6.40 -24.86
CA SER A 66 -8.96 -6.16 -24.38
C SER A 66 -9.19 -6.67 -22.95
N GLU A 67 -8.33 -7.56 -22.45
CA GLU A 67 -8.35 -8.00 -21.05
C GLU A 67 -8.00 -6.87 -20.07
N PHE A 68 -7.40 -5.78 -20.56
CA PHE A 68 -7.01 -4.61 -19.77
C PHE A 68 -7.98 -3.42 -19.94
N ASP A 69 -9.08 -3.59 -20.67
CA ASP A 69 -10.09 -2.54 -20.84
C ASP A 69 -10.66 -2.12 -19.47
N GLY A 70 -10.54 -0.83 -19.14
CA GLY A 70 -11.00 -0.27 -17.87
C GLY A 70 -10.00 -0.42 -16.72
N PHE A 71 -8.74 -0.75 -17.02
CA PHE A 71 -7.65 -0.76 -16.04
C PHE A 71 -7.29 0.66 -15.56
N GLU A 72 -7.53 1.68 -16.38
CA GLU A 72 -7.21 3.05 -16.04
C GLU A 72 -8.01 3.53 -14.81
N TYR A 73 -7.27 3.92 -13.77
CA TYR A 73 -7.84 4.51 -12.57
C TYR A 73 -6.98 5.68 -12.12
N VAL A 74 -7.64 6.80 -11.83
CA VAL A 74 -7.04 7.90 -11.08
C VAL A 74 -7.92 8.15 -9.87
N ASN A 75 -7.31 8.29 -8.69
CA ASN A 75 -8.05 8.56 -7.48
C ASN A 75 -8.70 9.96 -7.55
N PRO A 76 -10.04 10.08 -7.64
CA PRO A 76 -10.70 11.37 -7.79
C PRO A 76 -10.55 12.26 -6.54
N LEU A 77 -10.25 11.68 -5.38
CA LEU A 77 -10.02 12.41 -4.12
C LEU A 77 -8.64 13.07 -4.04
N GLN A 78 -7.71 12.70 -4.93
CA GLN A 78 -6.39 13.32 -5.04
C GLN A 78 -6.42 14.50 -6.03
N MET A 79 -7.20 14.39 -7.12
CA MET A 79 -7.32 15.44 -8.15
C MET A 79 -7.82 16.78 -7.61
N SER A 80 -8.69 16.78 -6.59
CA SER A 80 -9.23 18.03 -6.01
C SER A 80 -8.24 18.84 -5.17
N LYS A 81 -7.05 18.29 -4.86
CA LYS A 81 -6.03 19.00 -4.05
C LYS A 81 -5.06 19.83 -4.89
N GLU A 82 -4.97 19.57 -6.20
CA GLU A 82 -4.01 20.25 -7.08
C GLU A 82 -4.59 21.52 -7.73
N ASP A 83 -5.92 21.68 -7.77
CA ASP A 83 -6.62 22.87 -8.30
C ASP A 83 -6.78 24.02 -7.28
N ALA A 84 -6.17 23.91 -6.10
CA ALA A 84 -6.17 24.94 -5.06
C ALA A 84 -4.79 25.64 -4.96
N VAL A 85 -4.33 26.21 -6.09
CA VAL A 85 -3.20 27.15 -6.14
C VAL A 85 -3.69 28.54 -6.50
#